data_AF-A0A444ZLB8-F1
#
_entry.id   AF-A0A444ZLB8-F1
#
_cell.length_a   1.000
_cell.length_b   1.000
_cell.length_c   1.000
_cell.angle_alpha   90.00
_cell.angle_beta   90.00
_cell.angle_gamma   90.00
#
_symmetry.space_group_name_H-M   'P 1'
#
loop_
_entity.id
_entity.type
_entity.pdbx_description
1 polymer ?
#
loop_
_entity_poly.entity_id
_entity_poly.type
_entity_poly.pdbx_seq_one_letter_code
_entity_poly.pdbx_strand_id
1 'polypeptide(L)' 'MIVIELASKDLKMRCALFGEYVDEVNRFLASGYVEQPIVVLHLAKVNFYLGQVGFRNVMHATQILFNPDISEAVEFKKR' A
#
# COMPACT_ATOMS: atom_id res chain seq x y z
N MET A 1 4.63 -0.25 13.77
CA MET A 1 4.10 -1.13 12.71
C MET A 1 2.67 -0.74 12.47
N ILE A 2 2.26 -0.64 11.22
CA ILE A 2 0.85 -0.51 10.85
C ILE A 2 0.49 -1.62 9.86
N VAL A 3 -0.78 -1.96 9.79
CA VAL A 3 -1.30 -2.87 8.77
C VAL A 3 -2.36 -2.11 7.98
N ILE A 4 -2.15 -2.02 6.67
CA ILE A 4 -3.12 -1.44 5.74
C ILE A 4 -3.79 -2.55 4.94
N GLU A 5 -5.05 -2.35 4.58
CA GLU A 5 -5.76 -3.23 3.64
C GLU A 5 -5.64 -2.64 2.24
N LEU A 6 -5.07 -3.41 1.32
CA LEU A 6 -5.05 -3.11 -0.11
C LEU A 6 -6.20 -3.87 -0.76
N ALA A 7 -7.04 -3.17 -1.52
CA ALA A 7 -8.17 -3.74 -2.22
C ALA A 7 -8.00 -3.60 -3.73
N SER A 8 -8.33 -4.66 -4.46
CA SER A 8 -8.41 -4.67 -5.93
C SER A 8 -9.57 -5.55 -6.36
N LYS A 9 -10.62 -4.94 -6.92
CA LYS A 9 -11.88 -5.62 -7.29
C LYS A 9 -12.39 -6.51 -6.14
N ASP A 10 -12.28 -7.82 -6.29
CA ASP A 10 -12.76 -8.84 -5.33
C ASP A 10 -11.68 -9.36 -4.38
N LEU A 11 -10.44 -8.85 -4.49
CA LEU A 11 -9.31 -9.26 -3.67
C LEU A 11 -8.98 -8.20 -2.62
N LYS A 12 -8.85 -8.65 -1.38
CA LYS A 12 -8.33 -7.86 -0.26
C LYS A 12 -7.08 -8.52 0.29
N MET A 13 -6.01 -7.76 0.40
CA MET A 13 -4.74 -8.24 0.95
C MET A 13 -4.24 -7.28 2.02
N ARG A 14 -3.71 -7.84 3.10
CA ARG A 14 -3.09 -7.06 4.17
C ARG A 14 -1.65 -6.75 3.80
N CYS A 15 -1.20 -5.52 4.05
CA CYS A 15 0.19 -5.11 3.94
C CYS A 15 0.68 -4.60 5.30
N ALA A 16 1.65 -5.31 5.89
CA ALA A 16 2.28 -4.90 7.15
C ALA A 16 3.50 -4.01 6.85
N LEU A 17 3.49 -2.80 7.40
CA LEU A 17 4.53 -1.79 7.21
C LEU A 17 5.27 -1.52 8.53
N PHE A 18 6.59 -1.39 8.43
CA PHE A 18 7.52 -1.18 9.53
C PHE A 18 8.44 0.01 9.26
N GLY A 19 9.02 0.59 10.32
CA GLY A 19 9.99 1.68 10.19
C GLY A 19 9.42 2.93 9.54
N GLU A 20 10.24 3.60 8.73
CA GLU A 20 9.95 4.89 8.08
C GLU A 20 8.71 4.88 7.16
N TYR A 21 8.34 3.72 6.64
CA TYR A 21 7.11 3.54 5.83
C TYR A 21 5.83 3.80 6.61
N VAL A 22 5.86 3.64 7.94
CA VAL A 22 4.75 4.01 8.82
C VAL A 22 4.54 5.52 8.77
N ASP A 23 5.63 6.28 8.83
CA ASP A 23 5.57 7.74 8.80
C ASP A 23 5.16 8.27 7.43
N GLU A 24 5.57 7.61 6.33
CA GLU A 24 5.10 7.91 4.98
C GLU A 24 3.58 7.81 4.86
N VAL A 25 3.00 6.70 5.32
CA VAL A 25 1.53 6.52 5.32
C VAL A 25 0.87 7.57 6.19
N ASN A 26 1.39 7.82 7.40
CA ASN A 26 0.82 8.82 8.29
C ASN A 26 0.87 10.24 7.71
N ARG A 27 1.98 10.62 7.05
CA ARG A 27 2.09 11.89 6.33
C ARG A 27 1.06 12.00 5.21
N PHE A 28 0.86 10.92 4.46
CA PHE A 28 -0.16 10.89 3.41
C PHE A 28 -1.57 11.06 4.00
N LEU A 29 -1.92 10.32 5.06
CA LEU A 29 -3.22 10.42 5.72
C LEU A 29 -3.45 11.82 6.32
N ALA A 30 -2.40 12.44 6.86
CA ALA A 30 -2.46 13.80 7.42
C ALA A 30 -2.68 14.89 6.34
N SER A 31 -2.51 14.59 5.05
CA SER A 31 -2.82 15.52 3.95
C SER A 31 -4.31 15.84 3.83
N GLY A 32 -5.18 15.11 4.56
CA GLY A 32 -6.63 15.31 4.50
C GLY A 32 -7.29 14.65 3.29
N TYR A 33 -6.60 13.74 2.61
CA TYR A 33 -7.19 12.95 1.52
C TYR A 33 -8.31 12.05 2.05
N VAL A 34 -9.54 12.23 1.54
CA VAL A 34 -10.75 11.56 2.06
C VAL A 34 -11.22 10.39 1.18
N GLU A 35 -10.77 10.31 -0.07
CA GLU A 35 -11.11 9.21 -0.98
C GLU A 35 -10.26 7.95 -0.71
N GLN A 36 -10.63 6.81 -1.32
CA GLN A 36 -9.76 5.63 -1.37
C GLN A 36 -8.54 5.92 -2.25
N PRO A 37 -7.32 5.99 -1.70
CA PRO A 37 -6.13 6.31 -2.48
C PRO A 37 -5.73 5.11 -3.36
N ILE A 38 -5.24 5.40 -4.56
CA ILE A 38 -4.57 4.40 -5.37
C ILE A 38 -3.13 4.29 -4.90
N VAL A 39 -2.71 3.09 -4.54
CA VAL A 39 -1.37 2.82 -4.02
C VAL A 39 -0.62 1.93 -4.98
N VAL A 40 0.57 2.36 -5.38
CA VAL A 40 1.54 1.51 -6.09
C VAL A 40 2.59 1.06 -5.10
N LEU A 41 2.75 -0.26 -4.98
CA LEU A 41 3.69 -0.88 -4.05
C LEU A 41 4.76 -1.65 -4.83
N HIS A 42 5.98 -1.13 -4.88
CA HIS A 42 7.11 -1.80 -5.52
C HIS A 42 7.95 -2.56 -4.50
N LEU A 43 8.51 -3.70 -4.94
CA LEU A 43 9.51 -4.47 -4.19
C LEU A 43 9.05 -4.85 -2.77
N ALA A 44 7.76 -5.13 -2.61
CA ALA A 44 7.22 -5.69 -1.38
C ALA A 44 7.40 -7.21 -1.37
N LYS A 45 7.60 -7.75 -0.17
CA LYS A 45 7.75 -9.18 0.06
C LYS A 45 6.38 -9.80 0.35
N VAL A 46 6.07 -10.91 -0.32
CA VAL A 46 4.94 -11.76 0.09
C VAL A 46 5.25 -12.35 1.46
N ASN A 47 4.32 -12.19 2.39
CA ASN A 47 4.45 -12.62 3.77
C ASN A 47 3.30 -13.54 4.15
N PHE A 48 3.65 -14.67 4.77
CA PHE A 48 2.71 -15.61 5.35
C PHE A 48 2.71 -15.43 6.86
N TYR A 49 1.60 -14.97 7.44
CA TYR A 49 1.51 -14.73 8.87
C TYR A 49 0.20 -15.29 9.41
N LEU A 50 0.29 -16.20 10.39
CA LEU A 50 -0.87 -16.87 11.01
C LEU A 50 -1.83 -17.50 9.99
N GLY A 51 -1.28 -18.13 8.95
CA GLY A 51 -2.06 -18.76 7.88
C GLY A 51 -2.68 -17.79 6.87
N GLN A 52 -2.44 -16.48 7.01
CA GLN A 52 -2.89 -15.48 6.04
C GLN A 52 -1.75 -15.05 5.11
N VAL A 53 -2.09 -14.89 3.82
CA VAL A 53 -1.18 -14.33 2.81
C VAL A 53 -1.37 -12.82 2.75
N GLY A 54 -0.27 -12.09 2.79
CA GLY A 54 -0.26 -10.64 2.62
C GLY A 54 1.09 -10.15 2.12
N PHE A 55 1.31 -8.85 2.26
CA PHE A 55 2.55 -8.19 1.93
C PHE A 55 3.25 -7.68 3.19
N ARG A 56 4.56 -7.53 3.08
CA ARG A 56 5.40 -6.83 4.05
C ARG A 56 6.43 -5.98 3.30
N ASN A 57 6.73 -4.79 3.81
CA ASN A 57 7.84 -4.02 3.25
C ASN A 57 9.19 -4.70 3.49
N VAL A 58 10.15 -4.43 2.60
CA VAL A 58 11.57 -4.70 2.77
C VAL A 58 12.24 -3.37 3.12
N MET A 59 12.95 -3.33 4.24
CA MET A 59 13.63 -2.12 4.72
C MET A 59 14.56 -1.57 3.64
N HIS A 60 14.44 -0.26 3.35
CA HIS A 60 15.24 0.47 2.37
C HIS A 60 15.11 0.02 0.91
N ALA A 61 14.16 -0.86 0.59
CA ALA A 61 13.97 -1.36 -0.78
C ALA A 61 12.54 -1.18 -1.29
N THR A 62 11.53 -1.38 -0.44
CA THR A 62 10.14 -1.13 -0.83
C THR A 62 9.94 0.34 -1.18
N GLN A 63 9.13 0.62 -2.20
CA GLN A 63 8.67 1.97 -2.51
C GLN A 63 7.15 1.99 -2.48
N ILE A 64 6.58 3.03 -1.85
CA ILE A 64 5.15 3.24 -1.74
C ILE A 64 4.82 4.57 -2.41
N LEU A 65 4.00 4.54 -3.46
CA LEU A 65 3.54 5.74 -4.15
C LEU A 65 2.04 5.88 -3.95
N PHE A 66 1.61 7.06 -3.50
CA PHE A 66 0.20 7.39 -3.32
C PHE A 66 -0.27 8.26 -4.48
N ASN A 67 -1.36 7.84 -5.13
CA ASN A 67 -1.96 8.50 -6.29
C ASN A 67 -0.94 8.93 -7.37
N PRO A 68 -0.02 8.05 -7.81
CA PRO A 68 0.92 8.43 -8.85
C PRO A 68 0.19 8.71 -10.16
N ASP A 69 0.63 9.74 -10.88
CA ASP A 69 0.11 10.08 -12.21
C ASP A 69 0.76 9.20 -13.29
N ILE A 70 0.44 7.90 -13.24
CA ILE A 70 0.85 6.91 -14.23
C ILE A 70 -0.39 6.28 -14.86
N SER A 71 -0.27 5.86 -16.12
CA SER A 71 -1.39 5.32 -16.90
C SER A 71 -2.12 4.19 -16.17
N GLU A 72 -1.39 3.27 -15.54
CA GLU A 72 -1.96 2.14 -14.82
C GLU A 72 -2.79 2.56 -13.61
N ALA A 73 -2.36 3.58 -12.87
CA ALA A 73 -3.08 4.10 -11.71
C ALA A 73 -4.34 4.86 -12.14
N VAL A 74 -4.24 5.67 -13.21
CA VAL A 74 -5.38 6.40 -13.79
C VAL A 74 -6.42 5.43 -14.35
N GLU A 75 -5.98 4.38 -15.05
CA GLU A 75 -6.87 3.33 -15.55
C GLU A 75 -7.49 2.51 -14.42
N PHE A 76 -6.71 2.19 -13.37
CA PHE A 76 -7.20 1.46 -12.22
C PHE A 76 -8.29 2.24 -11.46
N LYS A 77 -8.15 3.57 -11.33
CA LYS A 77 -9.19 4.42 -10.71
C LYS A 77 -10.53 4.42 -11.47
N LYS A 78 -10.52 4.15 -12.78
CA LYS A 78 -11.72 4.13 -13.63
C LYS A 78 -12.48 2.79 -13.59
N ARG A 79 -11.88 1.74 -13.03
CA ARG A 79 -12.44 0.38 -12.98
C ARG A 79 -13.23 0.17 -11.69
#